data_AF-A0A6P0BBE7-F1
#
_entry.id   AF-A0A6P0BBE7-F1
#
_cell.length_a   1.000
_cell.length_b   1.000
_cell.length_c   1.000
_cell.angle_alpha   90.00
_cell.angle_beta   90.00
_cell.angle_gamma   90.00
#
_symmetry.space_group_name_H-M   'P 1'
#
loop_
_entity.id
_entity.type
_entity.pdbx_description
1 polymer ?
#
loop_
_entity_poly.entity_id
_entity_poly.type
_entity_poly.pdbx_seq_one_letter_code
_entity_poly.pdbx_strand_id
1 'polypeptide(L)' 'MSRVWTSKEAEGNLAWLLEQARTIGPQRIRDETGIYVLKLEDDFSKTDAAESLLKLRPKG' A
#
# COMPACT_ATOMS: atom_id res chain seq x y z
N MET A 1 -13.91 5.71 7.80
CA MET A 1 -12.82 6.27 8.64
C MET A 1 -11.58 5.42 8.43
N SER A 2 -10.42 6.01 8.12
CA SER A 2 -9.16 5.24 7.98
C SER A 2 -8.78 4.63 9.33
N ARG A 3 -8.65 3.30 9.39
CA ARG A 3 -8.18 2.59 10.59
C ARG A 3 -6.80 3.14 11.00
N VAL A 4 -6.62 3.39 12.29
CA VAL A 4 -5.31 3.73 12.88
C VAL A 4 -4.81 2.50 13.59
N TRP A 5 -3.62 2.03 13.20
CA TRP A 5 -2.95 0.86 13.77
C TRP A 5 -2.16 1.28 15.00
N THR A 6 -2.04 0.42 16.00
CA THR A 6 -0.98 0.55 17.02
C THR A 6 0.34 0.01 16.47
N SER A 7 1.49 0.44 17.02
CA SER A 7 2.80 -0.13 16.67
C SER A 7 2.84 -1.66 16.82
N LYS A 8 2.25 -2.19 17.90
CA LYS A 8 2.18 -3.64 18.16
C LYS A 8 1.32 -4.40 17.16
N GLU A 9 0.19 -3.83 16.74
CA GLU A 9 -0.63 -4.44 15.68
C GLU A 9 0.09 -4.39 14.33
N ALA A 10 0.77 -3.29 14.03
CA ALA A 10 1.55 -3.14 12.80
C ALA A 10 2.69 -4.16 12.73
N GLU A 11 3.38 -4.41 13.84
CA GLU A 11 4.44 -5.42 13.95
C GLU A 11 3.89 -6.83 13.69
N GLY A 12 2.80 -7.20 14.35
CA GLY A 12 2.19 -8.54 14.19
C GLY A 12 1.49 -8.77 12.84
N ASN A 13 1.22 -7.71 12.08
CA ASN A 13 0.43 -7.77 10.84
C ASN A 13 1.09 -7.03 9.67
N LEU A 14 2.42 -6.92 9.67
CA LEU A 14 3.14 -6.09 8.70
C LEU A 14 2.76 -6.40 7.24
N ALA A 15 2.65 -7.69 6.88
CA ALA A 15 2.27 -8.09 5.52
C ALA A 15 0.86 -7.57 5.15
N TRP A 16 -0.10 -7.68 6.05
CA TRP A 16 -1.46 -7.19 5.81
C TRP A 16 -1.50 -5.66 5.75
N LEU A 17 -0.72 -4.99 6.60
CA LEU A 17 -0.59 -3.53 6.58
C LEU A 17 -0.06 -3.01 5.23
N LEU A 18 0.95 -3.68 4.65
CA LEU A 18 1.47 -3.36 3.32
C LEU A 18 0.42 -3.59 2.21
N GLU A 19 -0.35 -4.67 2.30
CA GLU A 19 -1.46 -4.95 1.38
C GLU A 19 -2.57 -3.90 1.46
N GLN A 20 -2.93 -3.47 2.67
CA GLN A 20 -3.89 -2.37 2.86
C GLN A 20 -3.34 -1.05 2.29
N ALA A 21 -2.04 -0.78 2.47
CA ALA A 21 -1.39 0.37 1.87
C ALA A 21 -1.46 0.37 0.34
N ARG A 22 -1.31 -0.81 -0.27
CA ARG A 22 -1.39 -1.01 -1.74
C ARG A 22 -2.80 -0.84 -2.28
N THR A 23 -3.78 -1.39 -1.56
CA THR A 23 -5.14 -1.56 -2.10
C THR A 23 -6.04 -0.39 -1.74
N ILE A 24 -5.87 0.19 -0.55
CA ILE A 24 -6.75 1.23 0.01
C ILE A 24 -6.03 2.57 0.12
N GLY A 25 -4.70 2.59 0.03
CA GLY A 25 -3.86 3.77 0.17
C GLY A 25 -3.25 3.92 1.57
N PRO A 26 -2.62 5.08 1.87
CA PRO A 26 -1.76 5.24 3.03
C PRO A 26 -2.39 4.84 4.38
N GLN A 27 -1.62 4.11 5.18
CA GLN A 27 -2.06 3.60 6.49
C GLN A 27 -1.43 4.41 7.62
N ARG A 28 -2.19 4.66 8.69
CA ARG A 28 -1.71 5.41 9.86
C ARG A 28 -1.36 4.46 10.99
N ILE A 29 -0.19 4.65 11.59
CA ILE A 29 0.28 3.90 12.75
C ILE A 29 0.51 4.88 13.89
N ARG A 30 0.00 4.59 15.09
CA ARG A 30 0.20 5.39 16.29
C ARG A 30 1.02 4.60 17.30
N ASP A 31 1.97 5.26 17.92
CA ASP A 31 2.67 4.78 19.11
C ASP A 31 2.81 5.91 20.15
N GLU A 32 3.62 5.67 21.18
CA GLU A 32 3.91 6.60 22.27
C GLU A 32 4.61 7.89 21.81
N THR A 33 5.33 7.81 20.69
CA THR A 33 6.16 8.88 20.12
C THR A 33 5.40 9.73 19.10
N GLY A 34 4.32 9.22 18.51
CA GLY A 34 3.47 9.98 17.61
C GLY A 34 2.64 9.16 16.62
N ILE A 35 2.31 9.80 15.49
CA ILE A 35 1.56 9.19 14.39
C ILE A 35 2.43 9.15 13.14
N TYR A 36 2.63 7.95 12.61
CA TYR A 36 3.35 7.66 11.39
C TYR A 36 2.37 7.36 10.25
N VAL A 37 2.78 7.66 9.03
CA VAL A 37 2.02 7.33 7.81
C VAL A 37 2.87 6.43 6.93
N LEU A 38 2.41 5.19 6.77
CA LEU A 38 2.97 4.23 5.82
C LEU A 38 2.29 4.43 4.47
N LYS A 39 3.06 4.85 3.48
CA LYS A 39 2.64 4.99 2.08
C LYS A 39 3.52 4.09 1.21
N LEU A 40 2.95 3.53 0.16
CA LEU A 40 3.77 3.01 -0.93
C LEU A 40 4.19 4.21 -1.78
N GLU A 41 5.47 4.24 -2.14
CA GLU A 41 5.90 5.11 -3.22
C GLU A 41 5.75 4.32 -4.52
N ASP A 42 5.13 4.96 -5.51
CA ASP A 42 4.98 4.38 -6.82
C ASP A 42 6.36 4.20 -7.45
N ASP A 43 6.71 2.95 -7.72
CA ASP A 43 7.89 2.59 -8.48
C ASP A 43 7.54 2.69 -9.98
N PHE A 44 7.62 3.91 -10.53
CA PHE A 44 7.41 4.17 -11.95
C PHE A 44 8.47 3.53 -12.86
N SER A 45 9.50 2.87 -12.30
CA SER A 45 10.45 2.08 -13.11
C SER A 45 9.84 0.78 -13.62
N LYS A 46 8.73 0.33 -13.02
CA LYS A 46 7.99 -0.84 -13.46
C LYS A 46 6.82 -0.38 -14.32
N THR A 47 6.81 -0.85 -15.57
CA THR A 47 5.74 -0.59 -16.54
C THR A 47 4.38 -0.76 -15.87
N ASP A 48 3.55 0.29 -15.94
CA ASP A 48 2.20 0.29 -15.37
C ASP A 48 1.48 -1.01 -15.78
N ALA A 49 0.84 -1.68 -14.83
CA ALA A 49 0.06 -2.87 -15.10
C ALA A 49 -1.03 -2.59 -16.14
N ALA A 50 -1.58 -1.37 -16.17
CA ALA A 50 -2.51 -0.91 -17.19
C ALA A 50 -1.85 -0.86 -18.59
N GLU A 51 -0.62 -0.35 -18.70
CA GLU A 51 0.13 -0.37 -19.98
C GLU A 51 0.49 -1.79 -20.42
N SER A 52 0.83 -2.67 -19.48
CA SER A 52 1.14 -4.07 -19.78
C SER A 52 -0.10 -4.84 -20.25
N LEU A 53 -1.27 -4.57 -19.66
CA LEU A 53 -2.54 -5.15 -20.10
C LEU A 53 -2.98 -4.63 -21.47
N LEU A 54 -2.71 -3.36 -21.78
CA LEU A 54 -2.94 -2.80 -23.12
C LEU A 54 -2.10 -3.48 -24.20
N LYS A 55 -0.86 -3.90 -23.89
CA LYS A 55 0.01 -4.66 -24.82
C LYS A 55 -0.49 -6.08 -25.09
N LEU A 56 -1.26 -6.67 -24.16
CA LEU A 56 -1.81 -8.02 -24.27
C LEU A 56 -3.21 -8.06 -24.89
N ARG A 57 -3.80 -6.91 -25.25
CA ARG A 57 -5.11 -6.87 -25.91
C ARG A 57 -5.03 -7.57 -27.27
N PRO A 58 -5.88 -8.59 -27.55
CA PRO A 58 -5.96 -9.16 -28.87
C PRO A 58 -6.35 -8.07 -29.87
N LYS A 59 -5.55 -7.91 -30.92
CA LYS A 59 -5.92 -7.10 -32.08
C LYS A 59 -6.77 -7.99 -32.97
N GLY A 60 -8.07 -8.01 -32.73
CA GLY A 60 -9.06 -8.79 -33.47
C GLY A 60 -10.46 -8.31 -33.14
#